data_AF-A0A8J5VAP5-F1
#
_entry.id   AF-A0A8J5VAP5-F1
#
_cell.length_a   1.000
_cell.length_b   1.000
_cell.length_c   1.000
_cell.angle_alpha   90.00
_cell.angle_beta   90.00
_cell.angle_gamma   90.00
#
_symmetry.space_group_name_H-M   'P 1'
#
loop_
_entity.id
_entity.type
_entity.pdbx_description
1 polymer ?
#
loop_
_entity_poly.entity_id
_entity_poly.type
_entity_poly.pdbx_seq_one_letter_code
_entity_poly.pdbx_strand_id
1 'polypeptide(L)'
;MAMAAPAVVSGERFVVFLFVACVALAAPLNLAAPLALLSAAALAVELAVDGSASAASSPLRRFRTRPGASSGIFLGATTLPSVMVSRLIQLSRVLLADPNECEEYAYLEMQYWAVSISCLSVLAFFIWHLWQSTSNGVSKALKYGSLFIIFYPLTYFRLKTDGGLLAISNMVYMLCHGVAAVILIWHILQKFPSCSSFGEAILVSGGLVLYCGDMLAHTLSKMKLSVSSEALMHTPGNRSKIATVIQGVLLGLFLLPLLYKSSLQILVYCRKLDKQRAQTVEEWTQKRIGYVVFYVSLLVSLLLLVPSWMCLVQDFEVHPFVWVLNYIFTGSHERLALCAYWIFVIYASIRRFYSISKQSKTERILLRKYYHLVAVLIFSPAVIFQPDFLDLAFGAAFTVFLILEMIRQNV
;
A
#
# COMPACT_ATOMS: atom_id res chain seq x y z
N MET A 1 -22.55 -25.04 -24.64
CA MET A 1 -21.41 -24.18 -25.04
C MET A 1 -20.23 -24.58 -24.19
N ALA A 2 -19.29 -25.36 -24.73
CA ALA A 2 -18.14 -25.85 -23.97
C ALA A 2 -17.21 -24.67 -23.67
N MET A 3 -17.13 -24.27 -22.40
CA MET A 3 -16.18 -23.24 -21.96
C MET A 3 -14.78 -23.83 -21.94
N ALA A 4 -13.84 -23.14 -22.60
CA ALA A 4 -12.43 -23.52 -22.67
C ALA A 4 -11.84 -23.62 -21.26
N ALA A 5 -11.02 -24.66 -21.03
CA ALA A 5 -10.21 -24.76 -19.81
C ALA A 5 -9.36 -23.49 -19.65
N PRO A 6 -9.18 -22.97 -18.42
CA PRO A 6 -8.37 -21.78 -18.21
C PRO A 6 -6.97 -22.03 -18.75
N ALA A 7 -6.56 -21.24 -19.74
CA ALA A 7 -5.24 -21.36 -20.34
C ALA A 7 -4.17 -21.12 -19.25
N VAL A 8 -3.28 -22.09 -19.06
CA VAL A 8 -2.16 -21.99 -18.10
C VAL A 8 -1.29 -20.77 -18.41
N VAL A 9 -1.19 -20.39 -19.68
CA VAL A 9 -0.42 -19.23 -20.16
C VAL A 9 -1.37 -18.23 -20.81
N SER A 10 -1.77 -17.21 -20.06
CA SER A 10 -2.34 -15.99 -20.64
C SER A 10 -1.21 -15.00 -20.94
N GLY A 11 -1.43 -14.04 -21.86
CA GLY A 11 -0.43 -13.00 -22.14
C GLY A 11 -0.05 -12.20 -20.88
N GLU A 12 -1.01 -11.92 -20.00
CA GLU A 12 -0.77 -11.28 -18.70
C GLU A 12 0.16 -12.13 -17.81
N ARG A 13 -0.17 -13.42 -17.61
CA ARG A 13 0.65 -14.33 -16.80
C ARG A 13 2.06 -14.47 -17.32
N PHE A 14 2.22 -14.51 -18.64
CA PHE A 14 3.54 -14.61 -19.26
C PHE A 14 4.39 -13.37 -18.99
N VAL A 15 3.81 -12.17 -19.10
CA VAL A 15 4.54 -10.92 -18.79
C VAL A 15 4.94 -10.85 -17.32
N VAL A 16 4.04 -11.22 -16.40
CA VAL A 16 4.35 -11.25 -14.97
C VAL A 16 5.43 -12.28 -14.66
N PHE A 17 5.36 -13.47 -15.27
CA PHE A 17 6.37 -14.50 -15.13
C PHE A 17 7.74 -14.02 -15.61
N LEU A 18 7.83 -13.40 -16.79
CA LEU A 18 9.09 -12.84 -17.31
C LEU A 18 9.65 -11.77 -16.36
N PHE A 19 8.80 -10.87 -15.88
CA PHE A 19 9.21 -9.84 -14.93
C PHE A 19 9.80 -10.44 -13.64
N VAL A 20 9.08 -11.38 -13.01
CA VAL A 20 9.55 -12.03 -11.78
C VAL A 20 10.81 -12.86 -12.02
N ALA A 21 10.91 -13.55 -13.16
CA ALA A 21 12.09 -14.30 -13.55
C ALA A 21 13.32 -13.39 -13.72
N CYS A 22 13.18 -12.24 -14.36
CA CYS A 22 14.26 -11.26 -14.50
C CYS A 22 14.77 -10.79 -13.12
N VAL A 23 13.87 -10.50 -12.18
CA VAL A 23 14.26 -10.10 -10.82
C VAL A 23 14.92 -11.25 -10.07
N ALA A 24 14.36 -12.47 -10.14
CA ALA A 24 14.89 -13.64 -9.46
C ALA A 24 16.28 -14.04 -9.98
N LEU A 25 16.51 -13.97 -11.30
CA LEU A 25 17.80 -14.27 -11.92
C LEU A 25 18.89 -13.24 -11.58
N ALA A 26 18.50 -12.01 -11.28
CA ALA A 26 19.42 -10.96 -10.85
C ALA A 26 19.69 -10.97 -9.33
N ALA A 27 18.91 -11.73 -8.56
CA ALA A 27 18.98 -11.80 -7.11
C ALA A 27 19.93 -12.91 -6.62
N PRO A 28 20.56 -12.76 -5.44
CA PRO A 28 21.26 -13.86 -4.80
C PRO A 28 20.28 -15.00 -4.44
N LEU A 29 20.78 -16.24 -4.41
CA LEU A 29 19.95 -17.45 -4.30
C LEU A 29 19.02 -17.46 -3.06
N ASN A 30 19.49 -16.87 -1.96
CA ASN A 30 18.73 -16.72 -0.71
C ASN A 30 17.47 -15.84 -0.85
N LEU A 31 17.49 -14.85 -1.75
CA LEU A 31 16.34 -13.99 -2.04
C LEU A 31 15.52 -14.49 -3.24
N ALA A 32 16.21 -15.06 -4.24
CA ALA A 32 15.61 -15.59 -5.46
C ALA A 32 14.69 -16.80 -5.20
N ALA A 33 15.13 -17.75 -4.37
CA ALA A 33 14.39 -19.00 -4.13
C ALA A 33 13.03 -18.76 -3.42
N PRO A 34 12.94 -17.95 -2.35
CA PRO A 34 11.65 -17.59 -1.76
C PRO A 34 10.75 -16.83 -2.73
N LEU A 35 11.30 -15.91 -3.53
CA LEU A 35 10.51 -15.17 -4.53
C LEU A 35 9.93 -16.12 -5.59
N ALA A 36 10.73 -17.06 -6.10
CA ALA A 36 10.27 -18.07 -7.05
C ALA A 36 9.19 -18.96 -6.44
N LEU A 37 9.34 -19.37 -5.18
CA LEU A 37 8.36 -20.19 -4.46
C LEU A 37 7.04 -19.45 -4.24
N LEU A 38 7.09 -18.18 -3.83
CA LEU A 38 5.91 -17.32 -3.71
C LEU A 38 5.23 -17.12 -5.07
N SER A 39 6.01 -16.94 -6.14
CA SER A 39 5.49 -16.80 -7.50
C SER A 39 4.74 -18.07 -7.95
N ALA A 40 5.27 -19.25 -7.65
CA ALA A 40 4.65 -20.53 -7.95
C ALA A 40 3.36 -20.74 -7.13
N ALA A 41 3.38 -20.38 -5.84
CA ALA A 41 2.19 -20.40 -4.99
C ALA A 41 1.09 -19.48 -5.53
N ALA A 42 1.44 -18.23 -5.88
CA ALA A 42 0.51 -17.24 -6.38
C ALA A 42 -0.11 -17.65 -7.73
N LEU A 43 0.69 -18.19 -8.65
CA LEU A 43 0.20 -18.73 -9.92
C LEU A 43 -0.75 -19.92 -9.70
N ALA A 44 -0.40 -20.84 -8.80
CA ALA A 44 -1.25 -21.99 -8.48
C ALA A 44 -2.60 -21.57 -7.88
N VAL A 45 -2.59 -20.58 -6.97
CA VAL A 45 -3.82 -20.01 -6.39
C VAL A 45 -4.64 -19.31 -7.46
N GLU A 46 -4.03 -18.51 -8.33
CA GLU A 46 -4.77 -17.83 -9.41
C GLU A 46 -5.48 -18.83 -10.33
N LEU A 47 -4.78 -19.90 -10.74
CA LEU A 47 -5.37 -20.96 -11.55
C LEU A 47 -6.52 -21.68 -10.82
N ALA A 48 -6.40 -21.88 -9.51
CA ALA A 48 -7.45 -22.48 -8.70
C ALA A 48 -8.68 -21.55 -8.57
N VAL A 49 -8.46 -20.24 -8.38
CA VAL A 49 -9.51 -19.24 -8.30
C VAL A 49 -10.26 -19.14 -9.63
N ASP A 50 -9.54 -18.97 -10.74
CA ASP A 50 -10.12 -18.86 -12.08
C ASP A 50 -10.86 -20.14 -12.50
N GLY A 51 -10.29 -21.31 -12.17
CA GLY A 51 -10.95 -22.60 -12.41
C GLY A 51 -12.20 -22.82 -11.56
N SER A 52 -12.28 -22.20 -10.38
CA SER A 52 -13.47 -22.26 -9.51
C SER A 52 -14.56 -21.26 -9.91
N ALA A 53 -14.21 -20.17 -10.62
CA ALA A 53 -15.13 -19.09 -10.95
C ALA A 53 -16.30 -19.54 -11.84
N SER A 54 -16.14 -20.64 -12.59
CA SER A 54 -17.19 -21.26 -13.39
C SER A 54 -18.21 -22.06 -12.58
N ALA A 55 -17.93 -22.38 -11.31
CA ALA A 55 -18.85 -23.09 -10.43
C ALA A 55 -19.81 -22.10 -9.73
N ALA A 56 -21.11 -22.32 -9.85
CA ALA A 56 -22.14 -21.45 -9.26
C ALA A 56 -22.01 -21.30 -7.72
N SER A 57 -21.35 -22.25 -7.06
CA SER A 57 -21.13 -22.34 -5.61
C SER A 57 -19.76 -21.85 -5.11
N SER A 58 -18.93 -21.21 -5.94
CA SER A 58 -17.60 -20.77 -5.49
C SER A 58 -17.71 -19.83 -4.27
N PRO A 59 -17.04 -20.14 -3.15
CA PRO A 59 -17.15 -19.39 -1.89
C PRO A 59 -16.52 -17.99 -2.03
N LEU A 60 -15.57 -17.84 -2.95
CA LEU A 60 -14.95 -16.56 -3.27
C LEU A 60 -15.88 -15.65 -4.09
N ARG A 61 -16.95 -16.15 -4.69
CA ARG A 61 -17.97 -15.34 -5.37
C ARG A 61 -18.70 -14.39 -4.41
N ARG A 62 -18.66 -14.65 -3.11
CA ARG A 62 -19.12 -13.72 -2.07
C ARG A 62 -18.37 -12.38 -2.14
N PHE A 63 -17.10 -12.42 -2.53
CA PHE A 63 -16.32 -11.24 -2.84
C PHE A 63 -16.58 -10.87 -4.30
N ARG A 64 -17.55 -9.98 -4.51
CA ARG A 64 -17.86 -9.47 -5.84
C ARG A 64 -16.65 -8.66 -6.33
N THR A 65 -15.86 -9.22 -7.25
CA THR A 65 -14.74 -8.50 -7.87
C THR A 65 -15.21 -7.65 -9.04
N ARG A 66 -14.36 -6.75 -9.51
CA ARG A 66 -14.65 -5.89 -10.66
C ARG A 66 -15.00 -6.73 -11.91
N PRO A 67 -16.17 -6.51 -12.54
CA PRO A 67 -16.58 -7.28 -13.71
C PRO A 67 -15.65 -7.00 -14.90
N GLY A 68 -15.21 -8.07 -15.57
CA GLY A 68 -14.34 -7.99 -16.75
C GLY A 68 -12.84 -7.82 -16.46
N ALA A 69 -12.43 -7.79 -15.18
CA ALA A 69 -11.02 -7.82 -14.79
C ALA A 69 -10.57 -9.27 -14.55
N SER A 70 -9.29 -9.57 -14.82
CA SER A 70 -8.65 -10.79 -14.35
C SER A 70 -8.56 -10.79 -12.82
N SER A 71 -8.39 -11.97 -12.21
CA SER A 71 -8.20 -12.08 -10.77
C SER A 71 -6.94 -11.31 -10.31
N GLY A 72 -5.88 -11.32 -11.12
CA GLY A 72 -4.65 -10.54 -10.91
C GLY A 72 -3.86 -10.96 -9.67
N ILE A 73 -4.13 -12.14 -9.12
CA ILE A 73 -3.55 -12.62 -7.86
C ILE A 73 -2.04 -12.81 -8.01
N PHE A 74 -1.60 -13.37 -9.14
CA PHE A 74 -0.19 -13.58 -9.44
C PHE A 74 0.57 -12.25 -9.51
N LEU A 75 0.02 -11.27 -10.24
CA LEU A 75 0.58 -9.93 -10.30
C LEU A 75 0.61 -9.27 -8.91
N GLY A 76 -0.52 -9.26 -8.20
CA GLY A 76 -0.63 -8.59 -6.91
C GLY A 76 0.28 -9.18 -5.82
N ALA A 77 0.41 -10.51 -5.76
CA ALA A 77 1.22 -11.19 -4.75
C ALA A 77 2.73 -11.12 -5.02
N THR A 78 3.16 -10.90 -6.28
CA THR A 78 4.58 -10.86 -6.64
C THR A 78 5.15 -9.46 -6.77
N THR A 79 4.33 -8.44 -7.07
CA THR A 79 4.81 -7.08 -7.34
C THR A 79 5.59 -6.47 -6.15
N LEU A 80 5.01 -6.43 -4.95
CA LEU A 80 5.68 -5.83 -3.79
C LEU A 80 6.97 -6.59 -3.41
N PRO A 81 6.97 -7.93 -3.28
CA PRO A 81 8.20 -8.69 -3.07
C PRO A 81 9.26 -8.44 -4.14
N SER A 82 8.89 -8.43 -5.43
CA SER A 82 9.83 -8.17 -6.53
C SER A 82 10.44 -6.77 -6.46
N VAL A 83 9.66 -5.74 -6.07
CA VAL A 83 10.16 -4.38 -5.87
C VAL A 83 11.18 -4.35 -4.72
N MET A 84 10.88 -5.01 -3.61
CA MET A 84 11.80 -5.08 -2.46
C MET A 84 13.10 -5.82 -2.81
N VAL A 85 13.02 -6.95 -3.52
CA VAL A 85 14.21 -7.67 -4.01
C VAL A 85 15.00 -6.81 -5.00
N SER A 86 14.34 -6.10 -5.92
CA SER A 86 15.03 -5.20 -6.84
C SER A 86 15.78 -4.08 -6.10
N ARG A 87 15.21 -3.54 -5.02
CA ARG A 87 15.88 -2.54 -4.17
C ARG A 87 17.05 -3.17 -3.40
N LEU A 88 16.90 -4.38 -2.86
CA LEU A 88 18.00 -5.13 -2.23
C LEU A 88 19.15 -5.44 -3.19
N ILE A 89 18.85 -5.72 -4.46
CA ILE A 89 19.89 -5.89 -5.50
C ILE A 89 20.62 -4.56 -5.75
N GLN A 90 19.91 -3.44 -5.75
CA GLN A 90 20.53 -2.12 -5.90
C GLN A 90 21.44 -1.81 -4.70
N LEU A 91 20.93 -1.95 -3.47
CA LEU A 91 21.71 -1.70 -2.26
C LEU A 91 22.89 -2.65 -2.13
N SER A 92 22.76 -3.94 -2.45
CA SER A 92 23.90 -4.87 -2.38
C SER A 92 25.05 -4.51 -3.32
N ARG A 93 24.79 -3.81 -4.43
CA ARG A 93 25.81 -3.28 -5.33
C ARG A 93 26.51 -2.04 -4.76
N VAL A 94 25.80 -1.22 -3.98
CA VAL A 94 26.34 0.00 -3.36
C VAL A 94 27.06 -0.33 -2.03
N LEU A 95 26.57 -1.29 -1.27
CA LEU A 95 27.16 -1.80 -0.02
C LEU A 95 28.60 -2.30 -0.18
N LEU A 96 28.98 -2.75 -1.39
CA LEU A 96 30.38 -3.07 -1.70
C LEU A 96 31.33 -1.86 -1.58
N ALA A 97 30.80 -0.63 -1.55
CA ALA A 97 31.54 0.61 -1.48
C ALA A 97 31.51 1.30 -0.11
N ASP A 98 30.47 1.12 0.72
CA ASP A 98 30.36 1.74 2.07
C ASP A 98 29.77 0.76 3.12
N PRO A 99 30.50 0.41 4.19
CA PRO A 99 30.02 -0.50 5.24
C PRO A 99 28.88 0.07 6.11
N ASN A 100 28.61 1.38 6.11
CA ASN A 100 27.50 1.96 6.87
C ASN A 100 26.11 1.63 6.28
N GLU A 101 26.04 1.18 5.02
CA GLU A 101 24.78 0.78 4.37
C GLU A 101 24.26 -0.60 4.83
N CYS A 102 24.99 -1.28 5.72
CA CYS A 102 24.64 -2.62 6.20
C CYS A 102 23.33 -2.64 7.01
N GLU A 103 23.04 -1.58 7.76
CA GLU A 103 21.80 -1.46 8.54
C GLU A 103 20.56 -1.27 7.65
N GLU A 104 20.67 -0.43 6.60
CA GLU A 104 19.59 -0.20 5.64
C GLU A 104 19.28 -1.48 4.84
N TYR A 105 20.31 -2.22 4.46
CA TYR A 105 20.17 -3.51 3.80
C TYR A 105 19.41 -4.52 4.68
N ALA A 106 19.82 -4.68 5.95
CA ALA A 106 19.18 -5.60 6.89
C ALA A 106 17.71 -5.23 7.16
N TYR A 107 17.42 -3.93 7.25
CA TYR A 107 16.07 -3.44 7.42
C TYR A 107 15.18 -3.73 6.21
N LEU A 108 15.67 -3.44 5.00
CA LEU A 108 14.94 -3.71 3.77
C LEU A 108 14.74 -5.23 3.56
N GLU A 109 15.70 -6.05 3.99
CA GLU A 109 15.56 -7.51 3.99
C GLU A 109 14.42 -7.95 4.92
N MET A 110 14.33 -7.39 6.13
CA MET A 110 13.22 -7.64 7.05
C MET A 110 11.86 -7.24 6.44
N GLN A 111 11.80 -6.08 5.78
CA GLN A 111 10.59 -5.63 5.09
C GLN A 111 10.22 -6.58 3.94
N TYR A 112 11.18 -7.06 3.14
CA TYR A 112 10.94 -8.04 2.08
C TYR A 112 10.26 -9.31 2.64
N TRP A 113 10.76 -9.83 3.76
CA TRP A 113 10.17 -11.01 4.40
C TRP A 113 8.76 -10.73 4.95
N ALA A 114 8.54 -9.57 5.58
CA ALA A 114 7.23 -9.15 6.07
C ALA A 114 6.19 -9.02 4.94
N VAL A 115 6.56 -8.42 3.80
CA VAL A 115 5.71 -8.35 2.59
C VAL A 115 5.37 -9.74 2.10
N SER A 116 6.38 -10.59 1.95
CA SER A 116 6.21 -11.89 1.34
C SER A 116 5.33 -12.80 2.19
N ILE A 117 5.47 -12.75 3.53
CA ILE A 117 4.59 -13.45 4.47
C ILE A 117 3.18 -12.87 4.45
N SER A 118 3.02 -11.55 4.26
CA SER A 118 1.70 -10.94 4.09
C SER A 118 1.00 -11.48 2.85
N CYS A 119 1.68 -11.51 1.71
CA CYS A 119 1.17 -12.10 0.47
C CYS A 119 0.87 -13.59 0.64
N LEU A 120 1.77 -14.37 1.24
CA LEU A 120 1.58 -15.79 1.49
C LEU A 120 0.36 -16.07 2.38
N SER A 121 0.17 -15.26 3.43
CA SER A 121 -0.95 -15.38 4.37
C SER A 121 -2.29 -15.15 3.66
N VAL A 122 -2.34 -14.18 2.75
CA VAL A 122 -3.52 -13.91 1.91
C VAL A 122 -3.77 -15.04 0.91
N LEU A 123 -2.72 -15.61 0.29
CA LEU A 123 -2.85 -16.79 -0.57
C LEU A 123 -3.39 -17.99 0.21
N ALA A 124 -2.89 -18.23 1.42
CA ALA A 124 -3.36 -19.28 2.32
C ALA A 124 -4.84 -19.10 2.66
N PHE A 125 -5.26 -17.87 2.92
CA PHE A 125 -6.65 -17.50 3.15
C PHE A 125 -7.55 -17.83 1.94
N PHE A 126 -7.10 -17.56 0.70
CA PHE A 126 -7.86 -17.95 -0.50
C PHE A 126 -7.94 -19.47 -0.68
N ILE A 127 -6.83 -20.19 -0.46
CA ILE A 127 -6.82 -21.66 -0.51
C ILE A 127 -7.78 -22.24 0.52
N TRP A 128 -7.76 -21.72 1.75
CA TRP A 128 -8.66 -22.15 2.82
C TRP A 128 -10.13 -21.99 2.42
N HIS A 129 -10.49 -20.84 1.85
CA HIS A 129 -11.85 -20.62 1.36
C HIS A 129 -12.21 -21.57 0.22
N LEU A 130 -11.32 -21.79 -0.75
CA LEU A 130 -11.56 -22.73 -1.85
C LEU A 130 -11.72 -24.16 -1.35
N TRP A 131 -10.91 -24.58 -0.37
CA TRP A 131 -10.96 -25.92 0.23
C TRP A 131 -12.33 -26.22 0.83
N GLN A 132 -12.90 -25.26 1.58
CA GLN A 132 -14.19 -25.44 2.27
C GLN A 132 -15.35 -25.74 1.32
N SER A 133 -15.24 -25.42 0.03
CA SER A 133 -16.32 -25.61 -0.94
C SER A 133 -16.19 -26.87 -1.80
N THR A 134 -15.01 -27.49 -1.88
CA THR A 134 -14.81 -28.67 -2.74
C THR A 134 -15.40 -29.92 -2.10
N SER A 135 -16.63 -30.29 -2.48
CA SER A 135 -17.21 -31.59 -2.13
C SER A 135 -16.70 -32.74 -3.01
N ASN A 136 -16.13 -32.44 -4.18
CA ASN A 136 -15.61 -33.42 -5.13
C ASN A 136 -14.25 -32.99 -5.67
N GLY A 137 -13.19 -33.75 -5.35
CA GLY A 137 -11.88 -33.70 -6.00
C GLY A 137 -11.09 -32.39 -5.84
N VAL A 138 -10.10 -32.38 -4.94
CA VAL A 138 -9.15 -31.25 -4.81
C VAL A 138 -8.37 -31.06 -6.13
N SER A 139 -8.49 -29.88 -6.73
CA SER A 139 -7.76 -29.53 -7.96
C SER A 139 -6.24 -29.65 -7.74
N LYS A 140 -5.50 -30.10 -8.76
CA LYS A 140 -4.03 -30.22 -8.69
C LYS A 140 -3.38 -28.88 -8.28
N ALA A 141 -3.92 -27.76 -8.76
CA ALA A 141 -3.48 -26.41 -8.43
C ALA A 141 -3.63 -26.10 -6.93
N LEU A 142 -4.72 -26.52 -6.27
CA LEU A 142 -4.89 -26.32 -4.83
C LEU A 142 -3.87 -27.12 -4.01
N LYS A 143 -3.56 -28.36 -4.43
CA LYS A 143 -2.53 -29.20 -3.78
C LYS A 143 -1.14 -28.58 -3.89
N TYR A 144 -0.75 -28.14 -5.08
CA TYR A 144 0.54 -27.48 -5.30
C TYR A 144 0.62 -26.14 -4.55
N GLY A 145 -0.44 -25.33 -4.58
CA GLY A 145 -0.50 -24.08 -3.82
C GLY A 145 -0.33 -24.30 -2.31
N SER A 146 -1.04 -25.26 -1.72
CA SER A 146 -0.90 -25.59 -0.30
C SER A 146 0.52 -26.07 0.05
N LEU A 147 1.14 -26.86 -0.82
CA LEU A 147 2.49 -27.37 -0.63
C LEU A 147 3.54 -26.25 -0.69
N PHE A 148 3.42 -25.31 -1.64
CA PHE A 148 4.32 -24.16 -1.72
C PHE A 148 4.19 -23.20 -0.53
N ILE A 149 2.97 -23.05 0.02
CA ILE A 149 2.73 -22.26 1.23
C ILE A 149 3.42 -22.87 2.46
N ILE A 150 3.49 -24.20 2.56
CA ILE A 150 4.20 -24.87 3.67
C ILE A 150 5.73 -24.75 3.49
N PHE A 151 6.23 -24.88 2.25
CA PHE A 151 7.67 -24.78 2.00
C PHE A 151 8.24 -23.38 2.22
N TYR A 152 7.44 -22.32 2.00
CA TYR A 152 7.90 -20.94 2.13
C TYR A 152 8.43 -20.57 3.54
N PRO A 153 7.67 -20.72 4.65
CA PRO A 153 8.18 -20.46 5.98
C PRO A 153 9.34 -21.38 6.37
N LEU A 154 9.42 -22.58 5.78
CA LEU A 154 10.54 -23.49 5.95
C LEU A 154 11.85 -22.94 5.37
N THR A 155 11.78 -22.24 4.23
CA THR A 155 12.95 -21.55 3.65
C THR A 155 13.44 -20.40 4.53
N TYR A 156 12.53 -19.59 5.07
CA TYR A 156 12.87 -18.52 6.01
C TYR A 156 13.53 -19.07 7.28
N PHE A 157 12.91 -20.10 7.88
CA PHE A 157 13.40 -20.71 9.11
C PHE A 157 14.81 -21.28 8.94
N ARG A 158 15.10 -21.93 7.80
CA ARG A 158 16.44 -22.45 7.48
C ARG A 158 17.48 -21.36 7.25
N LEU A 159 17.09 -20.20 6.73
CA LEU A 159 18.02 -19.12 6.41
C LEU A 159 18.41 -18.29 7.66
N LYS A 160 17.57 -18.30 8.70
CA LYS A 160 17.72 -17.40 9.87
C LYS A 160 17.84 -18.13 11.21
N THR A 161 18.23 -19.41 11.19
CA THR A 161 18.27 -20.29 12.38
C THR A 161 19.26 -19.82 13.47
N ASP A 162 20.22 -18.95 13.16
CA ASP A 162 21.31 -18.58 14.08
C ASP A 162 20.99 -17.43 15.07
N GLY A 163 19.75 -16.92 15.07
CA GLY A 163 19.43 -15.60 15.63
C GLY A 163 18.63 -15.51 16.94
N GLY A 164 18.72 -16.46 17.89
CA GLY A 164 18.19 -16.32 19.28
C GLY A 164 16.88 -15.52 19.47
N LEU A 165 16.88 -14.53 20.40
CA LEU A 165 15.71 -13.69 20.75
C LEU A 165 15.28 -12.74 19.61
N LEU A 166 16.24 -12.24 18.82
CA LEU A 166 15.98 -11.34 17.68
C LEU A 166 15.18 -12.04 16.58
N ALA A 167 15.51 -13.30 16.29
CA ALA A 167 14.77 -14.10 15.33
C ALA A 167 13.31 -14.32 15.80
N ILE A 168 13.09 -14.55 17.09
CA ILE A 168 11.74 -14.68 17.66
C ILE A 168 10.94 -13.38 17.47
N SER A 169 11.54 -12.22 17.77
CA SER A 169 10.90 -10.92 17.52
C SER A 169 10.51 -10.73 16.05
N ASN A 170 11.44 -11.00 15.13
CA ASN A 170 11.18 -10.88 13.69
C ASN A 170 10.06 -11.82 13.24
N MET A 171 10.00 -13.05 13.78
CA MET A 171 8.91 -14.00 13.53
C MET A 171 7.55 -13.46 13.99
N VAL A 172 7.48 -12.90 15.21
CA VAL A 172 6.26 -12.29 15.74
C VAL A 172 5.85 -11.10 14.88
N TYR A 173 6.80 -10.24 14.52
CA TYR A 173 6.56 -9.09 13.64
C TYR A 173 5.95 -9.53 12.30
N MET A 174 6.57 -10.50 11.61
CA MET A 174 6.05 -10.95 10.31
C MET A 174 4.71 -11.69 10.44
N LEU A 175 4.47 -12.41 11.55
CA LEU A 175 3.18 -13.04 11.83
C LEU A 175 2.08 -11.98 12.00
N CYS A 176 2.36 -10.90 12.74
CA CYS A 176 1.45 -9.77 12.88
C CYS A 176 1.12 -9.13 11.53
N HIS A 177 2.12 -8.96 10.65
CA HIS A 177 1.93 -8.50 9.27
C HIS A 177 1.01 -9.43 8.48
N GLY A 178 1.26 -10.75 8.53
CA GLY A 178 0.42 -11.76 7.87
C GLY A 178 -1.05 -11.71 8.30
N VAL A 179 -1.30 -11.66 9.62
CA VAL A 179 -2.65 -11.57 10.18
C VAL A 179 -3.33 -10.25 9.79
N ALA A 180 -2.61 -9.13 9.88
CA ALA A 180 -3.12 -7.82 9.50
C ALA A 180 -3.51 -7.77 8.01
N ALA A 181 -2.72 -8.38 7.12
CA ALA A 181 -3.01 -8.46 5.70
C ALA A 181 -4.30 -9.23 5.40
N VAL A 182 -4.49 -10.38 6.05
CA VAL A 182 -5.72 -11.19 5.90
C VAL A 182 -6.96 -10.44 6.42
N ILE A 183 -6.84 -9.77 7.57
CA ILE A 183 -7.93 -8.95 8.11
C ILE A 183 -8.26 -7.81 7.15
N LEU A 184 -7.25 -7.11 6.63
CA LEU A 184 -7.45 -5.94 5.80
C LEU A 184 -8.03 -6.30 4.43
N ILE A 185 -7.54 -7.35 3.78
CA ILE A 185 -8.09 -7.79 2.49
C ILE A 185 -9.54 -8.26 2.62
N TRP A 186 -9.87 -8.96 3.72
CA TRP A 186 -11.25 -9.34 4.03
C TRP A 186 -12.17 -8.11 4.09
N HIS A 187 -11.74 -7.07 4.81
CA HIS A 187 -12.52 -5.84 4.94
C HIS A 187 -12.64 -5.08 3.62
N ILE A 188 -11.55 -4.96 2.85
CA ILE A 188 -11.54 -4.27 1.55
C ILE A 188 -12.52 -4.95 0.59
N LEU A 189 -12.43 -6.27 0.43
CA LEU A 189 -13.28 -7.02 -0.50
C LEU A 189 -14.76 -7.02 -0.09
N GLN A 190 -15.08 -6.91 1.21
CA GLN A 190 -16.47 -6.80 1.67
C GLN A 190 -17.03 -5.38 1.58
N LYS A 191 -16.22 -4.35 1.87
CA LYS A 191 -16.66 -2.96 1.89
C LYS A 191 -16.75 -2.35 0.50
N PHE A 192 -15.91 -2.79 -0.43
CA PHE A 192 -15.82 -2.24 -1.78
C PHE A 192 -16.11 -3.31 -2.86
N PRO A 193 -17.33 -3.90 -2.88
CA PRO A 193 -17.68 -4.89 -3.87
C PRO A 193 -17.69 -4.27 -5.27
N SER A 194 -17.12 -5.00 -6.23
CA SER A 194 -17.00 -4.65 -7.66
C SER A 194 -16.02 -3.51 -7.98
N CYS A 195 -15.35 -2.94 -6.98
CA CYS A 195 -14.41 -1.83 -7.20
C CYS A 195 -13.01 -2.31 -7.61
N SER A 196 -12.58 -3.46 -7.08
CA SER A 196 -11.21 -3.96 -7.16
C SER A 196 -11.15 -5.39 -7.68
N SER A 197 -10.07 -5.75 -8.37
CA SER A 197 -9.66 -7.16 -8.53
C SER A 197 -9.06 -7.72 -7.23
N PHE A 198 -8.86 -9.04 -7.15
CA PHE A 198 -8.15 -9.63 -6.01
C PHE A 198 -6.70 -9.14 -5.95
N GLY A 199 -6.03 -9.05 -7.10
CA GLY A 199 -4.67 -8.51 -7.23
C GLY A 199 -4.52 -7.09 -6.72
N GLU A 200 -5.41 -6.18 -7.15
CA GLU A 200 -5.44 -4.79 -6.68
C GLU A 200 -5.67 -4.73 -5.16
N ALA A 201 -6.55 -5.59 -4.62
CA ALA A 201 -6.80 -5.65 -3.18
C ALA A 201 -5.59 -6.19 -2.40
N ILE A 202 -4.84 -7.14 -2.94
CA ILE A 202 -3.57 -7.62 -2.36
C ILE A 202 -2.55 -6.48 -2.30
N LEU A 203 -2.40 -5.70 -3.38
CA LEU A 203 -1.46 -4.58 -3.41
C LEU A 203 -1.81 -3.49 -2.40
N VAL A 204 -3.09 -3.09 -2.35
CA VAL A 204 -3.55 -2.05 -1.41
C VAL A 204 -3.42 -2.54 0.03
N SER A 205 -3.85 -3.78 0.34
CA SER A 205 -3.74 -4.31 1.69
C SER A 205 -2.29 -4.52 2.13
N GLY A 206 -1.44 -5.09 1.26
CA GLY A 206 -0.02 -5.26 1.55
C GLY A 206 0.71 -3.93 1.77
N GLY A 207 0.46 -2.94 0.90
CA GLY A 207 1.05 -1.60 1.04
C GLY A 207 0.64 -0.89 2.32
N LEU A 208 -0.64 -0.95 2.69
CA LEU A 208 -1.15 -0.37 3.95
C LEU A 208 -0.55 -1.07 5.17
N VAL A 209 -0.48 -2.40 5.17
CA VAL A 209 0.11 -3.18 6.26
C VAL A 209 1.59 -2.84 6.45
N LEU A 210 2.35 -2.65 5.36
CA LEU A 210 3.73 -2.17 5.45
C LEU A 210 3.84 -0.77 6.01
N TYR A 211 3.06 0.18 5.49
CA TYR A 211 3.12 1.57 5.96
C TYR A 211 2.76 1.68 7.45
N CYS A 212 1.71 0.97 7.87
CA CYS A 212 1.32 0.89 9.27
C CYS A 212 2.40 0.21 10.12
N GLY A 213 2.91 -0.95 9.68
CA GLY A 213 3.89 -1.74 10.41
C GLY A 213 5.24 -1.04 10.56
N ASP A 214 5.68 -0.32 9.52
CA ASP A 214 6.88 0.54 9.53
C ASP A 214 6.74 1.68 10.54
N MET A 215 5.63 2.44 10.46
CA MET A 215 5.39 3.55 11.39
C MET A 215 5.24 3.07 12.85
N LEU A 216 4.61 1.91 13.07
CA LEU A 216 4.50 1.29 14.39
C LEU A 216 5.84 0.80 14.91
N ALA A 217 6.66 0.16 14.09
CA ALA A 217 8.00 -0.29 14.47
C ALA A 217 8.85 0.87 14.99
N HIS A 218 8.86 2.00 14.28
CA HIS A 218 9.59 3.19 14.72
C HIS A 218 8.96 3.88 15.94
N THR A 219 7.63 3.86 16.06
CA THR A 219 6.95 4.37 17.28
C THR A 219 7.39 3.55 18.50
N LEU A 220 7.47 2.22 18.36
CA LEU A 220 7.87 1.30 19.42
C LEU A 220 9.36 1.37 19.75
N SER A 221 10.22 1.68 18.78
CA SER A 221 11.65 1.89 19.05
C SER A 221 11.89 3.20 19.82
N LYS A 222 11.10 4.25 19.55
CA LYS A 222 11.18 5.55 20.23
C LYS A 222 10.53 5.58 21.61
N MET A 223 9.40 4.90 21.78
CA MET A 223 8.83 4.66 23.09
C MET A 223 9.77 3.68 23.80
N LYS A 224 10.60 4.18 24.74
CA LYS A 224 11.56 3.42 25.58
C LYS A 224 10.88 2.38 26.51
N LEU A 225 9.84 1.68 26.04
CA LEU A 225 8.99 0.82 26.82
C LEU A 225 9.69 -0.49 27.21
N SER A 226 10.91 -0.76 26.75
CA SER A 226 11.72 -1.90 27.21
C SER A 226 13.21 -1.74 26.86
N VAL A 227 14.09 -2.09 27.80
CA VAL A 227 15.56 -2.26 27.63
C VAL A 227 15.94 -3.28 26.52
N SER A 228 14.96 -3.99 25.97
CA SER A 228 15.06 -4.91 24.82
C SER A 228 14.81 -4.23 23.45
N SER A 229 14.19 -3.04 23.40
CA SER A 229 13.65 -2.41 22.18
C SER A 229 14.72 -1.99 21.16
N GLU A 230 15.89 -1.51 21.63
CA GLU A 230 17.02 -1.16 20.75
C GLU A 230 17.58 -2.37 19.99
N ALA A 231 17.45 -3.57 20.56
CA ALA A 231 17.85 -4.82 19.92
C ALA A 231 16.69 -5.50 19.16
N LEU A 232 15.44 -5.06 19.33
CA LEU A 232 14.24 -5.83 18.94
C LEU A 232 13.83 -5.64 17.47
N MET A 233 14.08 -4.45 16.92
CA MET A 233 13.86 -4.13 15.51
C MET A 233 15.00 -3.24 15.04
N HIS A 234 15.81 -3.79 14.14
CA HIS A 234 16.93 -3.07 13.52
C HIS A 234 16.33 -1.97 12.63
N THR A 235 16.00 -0.83 13.23
CA THR A 235 15.48 0.34 12.52
C THR A 235 16.68 1.24 12.19
N PRO A 236 16.93 1.56 10.92
CA PRO A 236 18.08 2.35 10.54
C PRO A 236 17.98 3.73 11.19
N GLY A 237 19.10 4.21 11.75
CA GLY A 237 19.15 5.44 12.52
C GLY A 237 18.80 6.72 11.74
N ASN A 238 18.83 6.69 10.41
CA ASN A 238 18.60 7.87 9.57
C ASN A 238 17.50 7.63 8.51
N ARG A 239 16.24 7.56 8.96
CA ARG A 239 15.07 7.47 8.06
C ARG A 239 14.88 8.76 7.27
N SER A 240 14.52 8.64 5.99
CA SER A 240 14.13 9.78 5.15
C SER A 240 12.98 10.57 5.79
N LYS A 241 13.23 11.85 6.09
CA LYS A 241 12.22 12.79 6.61
C LYS A 241 11.00 12.89 5.69
N ILE A 242 11.22 12.74 4.38
CA ILE A 242 10.17 12.78 3.36
C ILE A 242 9.26 11.56 3.48
N ALA A 243 9.83 10.36 3.62
CA ALA A 243 9.05 9.13 3.78
C ALA A 243 8.15 9.19 5.01
N THR A 244 8.66 9.68 6.15
CA THR A 244 7.86 9.86 7.38
C THR A 244 6.71 10.85 7.18
N VAL A 245 6.94 11.95 6.45
CA VAL A 245 5.88 12.91 6.11
C VAL A 245 4.79 12.27 5.26
N ILE A 246 5.16 11.57 4.19
CA ILE A 246 4.21 10.92 3.30
C ILE A 246 3.42 9.85 4.05
N GLN A 247 4.09 8.93 4.74
CA GLN A 247 3.45 7.83 5.45
C GLN A 247 2.59 8.33 6.62
N GLY A 248 3.07 9.34 7.38
CA GLY A 248 2.34 9.91 8.50
C GLY A 248 1.02 10.57 8.08
N VAL A 249 1.07 11.40 7.03
CA VAL A 249 -0.12 12.06 6.49
C VAL A 249 -1.10 11.06 5.89
N LEU A 250 -0.63 10.10 5.09
CA LEU A 250 -1.51 9.09 4.49
C LEU A 250 -2.17 8.21 5.54
N LEU A 251 -1.42 7.73 6.52
CA LEU A 251 -1.97 6.92 7.59
C LEU A 251 -2.93 7.72 8.47
N GLY A 252 -2.62 8.99 8.74
CA GLY A 252 -3.52 9.92 9.38
C GLY A 252 -4.87 10.06 8.68
N LEU A 253 -4.85 10.24 7.35
CA LEU A 253 -6.07 10.30 6.54
C LEU A 253 -6.84 8.97 6.54
N PHE A 254 -6.17 7.82 6.53
CA PHE A 254 -6.84 6.52 6.63
C PHE A 254 -7.47 6.28 8.01
N LEU A 255 -6.92 6.86 9.08
CA LEU A 255 -7.47 6.80 10.44
C LEU A 255 -8.57 7.85 10.69
N LEU A 256 -8.67 8.88 9.86
CA LEU A 256 -9.66 9.96 10.01
C LEU A 256 -11.12 9.47 10.07
N PRO A 257 -11.59 8.51 9.25
CA PRO A 257 -12.95 7.98 9.38
C PRO A 257 -13.25 7.37 10.75
N LEU A 258 -12.24 6.77 11.41
CA LEU A 258 -12.37 6.21 12.75
C LEU A 258 -12.50 7.32 13.80
N LEU A 259 -11.67 8.37 13.68
CA LEU A 259 -11.74 9.56 14.53
C LEU A 259 -13.08 10.25 14.38
N TYR A 260 -13.52 10.50 13.14
CA TYR A 260 -14.83 11.09 12.85
C TYR A 260 -15.98 10.29 13.48
N LYS A 261 -15.99 8.95 13.30
CA LYS A 261 -17.01 8.07 13.88
C LYS A 261 -17.01 8.13 15.41
N SER A 262 -15.82 8.12 16.04
CA SER A 262 -15.68 8.22 17.49
C SER A 262 -16.18 9.58 18.01
N SER A 263 -15.76 10.69 17.38
CA SER A 263 -16.23 12.03 17.73
C SER A 263 -17.74 12.17 17.60
N LEU A 264 -18.33 11.61 16.54
CA LEU A 264 -19.78 11.63 16.35
C LEU A 264 -20.52 10.82 17.44
N GLN A 265 -19.99 9.64 17.82
CA GLN A 265 -20.57 8.81 18.89
C GLN A 265 -20.53 9.53 20.24
N ILE A 266 -19.40 10.16 20.58
CA ILE A 266 -19.24 10.95 21.80
C ILE A 266 -20.21 12.14 21.80
N LEU A 267 -20.31 12.86 20.68
CA LEU A 267 -21.23 14.00 20.57
C LEU A 267 -22.70 13.58 20.72
N VAL A 268 -23.10 12.47 20.10
CA VAL A 268 -24.45 11.91 20.23
C VAL A 268 -24.71 11.46 21.67
N TYR A 269 -23.72 10.87 22.34
CA TYR A 269 -23.82 10.48 23.74
C TYR A 269 -24.00 11.70 24.66
N CYS A 270 -23.18 12.74 24.52
CA CYS A 270 -23.31 14.00 25.26
C CYS A 270 -24.68 14.66 25.03
N ARG A 271 -25.17 14.66 23.78
CA ARG A 271 -26.48 15.23 23.45
C ARG A 271 -27.64 14.42 24.01
N LYS A 272 -27.52 13.09 24.12
CA LYS A 272 -28.52 12.24 24.81
C LYS A 272 -28.60 12.55 26.30
N LEU A 273 -27.48 12.92 26.93
CA LEU A 273 -27.46 13.37 28.32
C LEU A 273 -28.19 14.71 28.49
N ASP A 274 -28.08 15.59 27.50
CA ASP A 274 -28.66 16.94 27.49
C ASP A 274 -30.15 16.96 27.07
N LYS A 275 -30.57 16.05 26.18
CA LYS A 275 -31.94 15.97 25.66
C LYS A 275 -32.85 15.09 26.51
N GLN A 276 -33.16 15.59 27.70
CA GLN A 276 -34.44 15.36 28.37
C GLN A 276 -35.46 16.49 28.04
N ARG A 277 -35.10 17.45 27.18
CA ARG A 277 -35.89 18.63 26.84
C ARG A 277 -35.86 18.93 25.33
N ALA A 278 -37.04 18.92 24.71
CA ALA A 278 -37.37 19.40 23.36
C ALA A 278 -36.92 18.60 22.12
N GLN A 279 -37.92 18.09 21.38
CA GLN A 279 -37.84 17.50 20.04
C GLN A 279 -38.53 18.39 19.00
N THR A 280 -38.18 18.17 17.72
CA THR A 280 -38.84 18.63 16.48
C THR A 280 -38.24 19.82 15.68
N VAL A 281 -36.91 19.93 15.56
CA VAL A 281 -36.23 20.66 14.43
C VAL A 281 -34.88 19.97 14.07
N GLU A 282 -34.86 18.64 14.01
CA GLU A 282 -33.60 17.89 14.19
C GLU A 282 -32.82 17.53 12.92
N GLU A 283 -33.43 17.29 11.76
CA GLU A 283 -32.70 16.66 10.65
C GLU A 283 -31.71 17.58 9.92
N TRP A 284 -32.10 18.82 9.60
CA TRP A 284 -31.21 19.79 8.96
C TRP A 284 -30.06 20.20 9.88
N THR A 285 -30.35 20.39 11.16
CA THR A 285 -29.37 20.70 12.19
C THR A 285 -28.38 19.55 12.38
N GLN A 286 -28.86 18.29 12.34
CA GLN A 286 -28.03 17.09 12.49
C GLN A 286 -27.05 16.92 11.33
N LYS A 287 -27.48 17.17 10.08
CA LYS A 287 -26.58 17.14 8.92
C LYS A 287 -25.49 18.20 9.05
N ARG A 288 -25.85 19.45 9.38
CA ARG A 288 -24.90 20.55 9.58
C ARG A 288 -23.87 20.24 10.68
N ILE A 289 -24.30 19.63 11.77
CA ILE A 289 -23.40 19.19 12.86
C ILE A 289 -22.43 18.13 12.35
N GLY A 290 -22.90 17.14 11.58
CA GLY A 290 -22.04 16.11 10.98
C GLY A 290 -20.93 16.70 10.12
N TYR A 291 -21.25 17.68 9.26
CA TYR A 291 -20.26 18.40 8.46
C TYR A 291 -19.23 19.14 9.32
N VAL A 292 -19.69 19.89 10.32
CA VAL A 292 -18.79 20.63 11.22
C VAL A 292 -17.86 19.67 11.96
N VAL A 293 -18.38 18.56 12.48
CA VAL A 293 -17.57 17.53 13.16
C VAL A 293 -16.55 16.91 12.20
N PHE A 294 -16.93 16.66 10.95
CA PHE A 294 -16.01 16.15 9.93
C PHE A 294 -14.86 17.13 9.66
N TYR A 295 -15.15 18.41 9.36
CA TYR A 295 -14.11 19.41 9.09
C TYR A 295 -13.22 19.69 10.30
N VAL A 296 -13.80 19.73 11.51
CA VAL A 296 -13.02 19.88 12.76
C VAL A 296 -12.13 18.66 12.98
N SER A 297 -12.65 17.44 12.79
CA SER A 297 -11.86 16.21 12.90
C SER A 297 -10.73 16.16 11.88
N LEU A 298 -10.97 16.57 10.63
CA LEU A 298 -9.97 16.69 9.58
C LEU A 298 -8.88 17.70 9.97
N LEU A 299 -9.26 18.88 10.46
CA LEU A 299 -8.32 19.92 10.88
C LEU A 299 -7.47 19.47 12.07
N VAL A 300 -8.09 18.90 13.11
CA VAL A 300 -7.40 18.36 14.29
C VAL A 300 -6.47 17.21 13.92
N SER A 301 -6.91 16.32 13.03
CA SER A 301 -6.08 15.21 12.55
C SER A 301 -4.84 15.73 11.82
N LEU A 302 -5.03 16.61 10.82
CA LEU A 302 -3.93 17.10 10.00
C LEU A 302 -2.99 18.05 10.73
N LEU A 303 -3.49 18.94 11.59
CA LEU A 303 -2.67 19.98 12.24
C LEU A 303 -2.11 19.56 13.60
N LEU A 304 -2.73 18.61 14.31
CA LEU A 304 -2.34 18.26 15.68
C LEU A 304 -1.92 16.80 15.80
N LEU A 305 -2.82 15.85 15.49
CA LEU A 305 -2.57 14.43 15.76
C LEU A 305 -1.45 13.87 14.88
N VAL A 306 -1.55 14.05 13.57
CA VAL A 306 -0.56 13.54 12.60
C VAL A 306 0.81 14.17 12.84
N PRO A 307 0.94 15.51 12.95
CA PRO A 307 2.25 16.12 13.16
C PRO A 307 2.88 15.73 14.49
N SER A 308 2.09 15.64 15.57
CA SER A 308 2.58 15.19 16.88
C SER A 308 3.10 13.76 16.83
N TRP A 309 2.41 12.87 16.10
CA TRP A 309 2.86 11.50 15.91
C TRP A 309 4.15 11.44 15.08
N MET A 310 4.24 12.24 14.02
CA MET A 310 5.46 12.32 13.21
C MET A 310 6.66 12.84 14.00
N CYS A 311 6.48 13.84 14.87
CA CYS A 311 7.53 14.32 15.77
C CYS A 311 7.97 13.28 16.81
N LEU A 312 7.08 12.36 17.18
CA LEU A 312 7.43 11.25 18.08
C LEU A 312 8.25 10.19 17.33
N VAL A 313 7.85 9.87 16.10
CA VAL A 313 8.49 8.84 15.28
C VAL A 313 9.86 9.29 14.77
N GLN A 314 9.96 10.57 14.41
CA GLN A 314 11.17 11.18 13.89
C GLN A 314 11.40 12.50 14.61
N ASP A 315 12.62 12.74 15.08
CA ASP A 315 12.97 13.91 15.89
C ASP A 315 12.98 15.19 15.03
N PHE A 316 11.79 15.65 14.63
CA PHE A 316 11.60 16.92 13.94
C PHE A 316 11.76 18.06 14.95
N GLU A 317 12.77 18.90 14.75
CA GLU A 317 12.99 20.10 15.58
C GLU A 317 11.88 21.15 15.40
N VAL A 318 11.20 21.13 14.26
CA VAL A 318 10.13 22.07 13.90
C VAL A 318 8.90 21.30 13.46
N HIS A 319 7.74 21.94 13.53
CA HIS A 319 6.49 21.35 13.08
C HIS A 319 6.61 20.80 11.63
N PRO A 320 6.17 19.56 11.33
CA PRO A 320 6.35 18.93 10.03
C PRO A 320 5.91 19.75 8.80
N PHE A 321 4.80 20.50 8.88
CA PHE A 321 4.44 21.42 7.77
C PHE A 321 5.44 22.56 7.58
N VAL A 322 5.97 23.12 8.68
CA VAL A 322 7.02 24.13 8.63
C VAL A 322 8.30 23.52 8.08
N TRP A 323 8.61 22.27 8.45
CA TRP A 323 9.70 21.53 7.86
C TRP A 323 9.55 21.36 6.35
N VAL A 324 8.36 21.01 5.84
CA VAL A 324 8.08 20.91 4.40
C VAL A 324 8.25 22.26 3.70
N LEU A 325 7.74 23.35 4.27
CA LEU A 325 7.92 24.69 3.70
C LEU A 325 9.40 25.08 3.67
N ASN A 326 10.12 24.86 4.75
CA ASN A 326 11.57 25.09 4.81
C ASN A 326 12.30 24.19 3.81
N TYR A 327 11.89 22.95 3.61
CA TYR A 327 12.48 22.06 2.62
C TYR A 327 12.27 22.57 1.18
N ILE A 328 11.12 23.19 0.89
CA ILE A 328 10.83 23.77 -0.43
C ILE A 328 11.62 25.07 -0.66
N PHE A 329 11.64 25.95 0.34
CA PHE A 329 12.21 27.30 0.18
C PHE A 329 13.70 27.38 0.51
N THR A 330 14.21 26.52 1.40
CA THR A 330 15.60 26.53 1.87
C THR A 330 16.37 25.42 1.17
N GLY A 331 17.32 25.80 0.31
CA GLY A 331 18.40 24.90 -0.11
C GLY A 331 18.51 24.51 -1.58
N SER A 332 17.69 25.01 -2.51
CA SER A 332 18.04 25.00 -3.95
C SER A 332 17.07 25.84 -4.79
N HIS A 333 17.59 26.78 -5.59
CA HIS A 333 16.79 27.47 -6.62
C HIS A 333 16.16 26.49 -7.63
N GLU A 334 16.71 25.29 -7.77
CA GLU A 334 16.22 24.25 -8.68
C GLU A 334 14.82 23.75 -8.28
N ARG A 335 14.53 23.62 -6.98
CA ARG A 335 13.21 23.19 -6.50
C ARG A 335 12.14 24.21 -6.83
N LEU A 336 12.44 25.49 -6.62
CA LEU A 336 11.55 26.59 -6.99
C LEU A 336 11.40 26.74 -8.50
N ALA A 337 12.49 26.55 -9.26
CA ALA A 337 12.45 26.53 -10.72
C ALA A 337 11.58 25.37 -11.24
N LEU A 338 11.66 24.20 -10.60
CA LEU A 338 10.81 23.05 -10.92
C LEU A 338 9.33 23.33 -10.62
N CYS A 339 9.02 23.98 -9.49
CA CYS A 339 7.67 24.44 -9.20
C CYS A 339 7.14 25.42 -10.26
N ALA A 340 7.95 26.42 -10.64
CA ALA A 340 7.59 27.36 -11.69
C ALA A 340 7.38 26.67 -13.05
N TYR A 341 8.24 25.72 -13.38
CA TYR A 341 8.13 24.87 -14.56
C TYR A 341 6.84 24.05 -14.55
N TRP A 342 6.50 23.38 -13.45
CA TRP A 342 5.25 22.62 -13.32
C TRP A 342 4.02 23.50 -13.46
N ILE A 343 4.00 24.69 -12.83
CA ILE A 343 2.91 25.66 -13.00
C ILE A 343 2.77 26.04 -14.47
N PHE A 344 3.87 26.33 -15.15
CA PHE A 344 3.87 26.65 -16.58
C PHE A 344 3.34 25.50 -17.44
N VAL A 345 3.81 24.27 -17.21
CA VAL A 345 3.38 23.07 -17.95
C VAL A 345 1.90 22.80 -17.72
N ILE A 346 1.42 22.85 -16.47
CA ILE A 346 0.01 22.66 -16.13
C ILE A 346 -0.84 23.75 -16.79
N TYR A 347 -0.41 25.00 -16.72
CA TYR A 347 -1.11 26.12 -17.33
C TYR A 347 -1.24 25.99 -18.85
N ALA A 348 -0.14 25.71 -19.53
CA ALA A 348 -0.12 25.44 -20.96
C ALA A 348 -1.00 24.23 -21.31
N SER A 349 -0.95 23.19 -20.47
CA SER A 349 -1.76 21.98 -20.65
C SER A 349 -3.25 22.24 -20.53
N ILE A 350 -3.69 23.00 -19.53
CA ILE A 350 -5.10 23.37 -19.33
C ILE A 350 -5.60 24.24 -20.48
N ARG A 351 -4.84 25.29 -20.87
CA ARG A 351 -5.23 26.15 -22.01
C ARG A 351 -5.42 25.34 -23.29
N ARG A 352 -4.45 24.45 -23.59
CA ARG A 352 -4.50 23.61 -24.78
C ARG A 352 -5.63 22.59 -24.70
N PHE A 353 -5.85 21.98 -23.54
CA PHE A 353 -6.96 21.05 -23.32
C PHE A 353 -8.33 21.73 -23.50
N TYR A 354 -8.49 22.93 -22.95
CA TYR A 354 -9.70 23.73 -23.11
C TYR A 354 -9.95 24.11 -24.59
N SER A 355 -8.89 24.48 -25.33
CA SER A 355 -8.97 24.74 -26.77
C SER A 355 -9.36 23.50 -27.56
N ILE A 356 -8.83 22.33 -27.18
CA ILE A 356 -9.11 21.04 -27.85
C ILE A 356 -10.51 20.54 -27.50
N SER A 357 -10.96 20.65 -26.26
CA SER A 357 -12.28 20.19 -25.82
C SER A 357 -13.42 20.96 -26.49
N LYS A 358 -13.18 22.22 -26.88
CA LYS A 358 -14.12 23.04 -27.65
C LYS A 358 -14.25 22.59 -29.11
N GLN A 359 -13.28 21.81 -29.63
CA GLN A 359 -13.36 21.19 -30.95
C GLN A 359 -13.96 19.77 -30.81
N SER A 360 -15.24 19.62 -31.20
CA SER A 360 -16.07 18.44 -30.91
C SER A 360 -15.67 17.12 -31.62
N LYS A 361 -14.58 17.11 -32.40
CA LYS A 361 -14.14 15.96 -33.21
C LYS A 361 -12.77 15.40 -32.81
N THR A 362 -12.30 15.68 -31.60
CA THR A 362 -10.99 15.16 -31.18
C THR A 362 -11.06 13.66 -30.88
N GLU A 363 -10.24 12.87 -31.58
CA GLU A 363 -10.16 11.42 -31.37
C GLU A 363 -9.62 11.08 -29.97
N ARG A 364 -10.27 10.12 -29.29
CA ARG A 364 -9.86 9.63 -27.96
C ARG A 364 -8.41 9.12 -27.92
N ILE A 365 -7.86 8.72 -29.06
CA ILE A 365 -6.47 8.25 -29.20
C ILE A 365 -5.48 9.40 -29.03
N LEU A 366 -5.74 10.56 -29.64
CA LEU A 366 -4.89 11.75 -29.50
C LEU A 366 -4.92 12.28 -28.06
N LEU A 367 -6.08 12.20 -27.41
CA LEU A 367 -6.23 12.58 -26.02
C LEU A 367 -5.34 11.75 -25.09
N ARG A 368 -5.30 10.42 -25.29
CA ARG A 368 -4.44 9.52 -24.51
C ARG A 368 -2.96 9.83 -24.72
N LYS A 369 -2.52 10.05 -25.96
CA LYS A 369 -1.13 10.43 -26.27
C LYS A 369 -0.75 11.76 -25.62
N TYR A 370 -1.68 12.73 -25.59
CA TYR A 370 -1.46 14.01 -24.94
C TYR A 370 -1.28 13.89 -23.43
N TYR A 371 -2.12 13.10 -22.76
CA TYR A 371 -1.95 12.83 -21.32
C TYR A 371 -0.60 12.15 -21.02
N HIS A 372 -0.17 11.20 -21.86
CA HIS A 372 1.15 10.60 -21.70
C HIS A 372 2.27 11.62 -21.91
N LEU A 373 2.15 12.52 -22.90
CA LEU A 373 3.12 13.59 -23.12
C LEU A 373 3.20 14.52 -21.90
N VAL A 374 2.06 14.95 -21.36
CA VAL A 374 2.01 15.78 -20.15
C VAL A 374 2.65 15.07 -18.96
N ALA A 375 2.36 13.77 -18.79
CA ALA A 375 3.00 12.97 -17.74
C ALA A 375 4.53 12.94 -17.89
N VAL A 376 5.05 12.67 -19.09
CA VAL A 376 6.49 12.69 -19.36
C VAL A 376 7.09 14.08 -19.08
N LEU A 377 6.42 15.16 -19.47
CA LEU A 377 6.88 16.53 -19.21
C LEU A 377 6.91 16.89 -17.72
N ILE A 378 5.95 16.41 -16.93
CA ILE A 378 5.89 16.66 -15.48
C ILE A 378 6.95 15.82 -14.75
N PHE A 379 7.04 14.53 -15.06
CA PHE A 379 7.87 13.59 -14.30
C PHE A 379 9.35 13.59 -14.72
N SER A 380 9.66 13.71 -16.02
CA SER A 380 11.04 13.51 -16.51
C SER A 380 12.05 14.51 -15.92
N PRO A 381 11.80 15.83 -15.89
CA PRO A 381 12.74 16.76 -15.27
C PRO A 381 12.90 16.52 -13.77
N ALA A 382 11.79 16.18 -13.09
CA ALA A 382 11.79 15.96 -11.65
C ALA A 382 12.60 14.74 -11.25
N VAL A 383 12.49 13.63 -12.00
CA VAL A 383 13.28 12.41 -11.78
C VAL A 383 14.78 12.66 -11.98
N ILE A 384 15.15 13.50 -12.95
CA ILE A 384 16.56 13.79 -13.28
C ILE A 384 17.19 14.74 -12.27
N PHE A 385 16.50 15.82 -11.91
CA PHE A 385 17.10 16.90 -11.11
C PHE A 385 16.87 16.75 -9.60
N GLN A 386 15.67 16.32 -9.17
CA GLN A 386 15.27 16.36 -7.76
C GLN A 386 14.30 15.19 -7.41
N PRO A 387 14.78 13.93 -7.36
CA PRO A 387 13.93 12.75 -7.13
C PRO A 387 13.25 12.76 -5.74
N ASP A 388 13.96 13.18 -4.69
CA ASP A 388 13.40 13.28 -3.33
C ASP A 388 12.23 14.30 -3.25
N PHE A 389 12.37 15.42 -3.96
CA PHE A 389 11.32 16.42 -4.01
C PHE A 389 10.11 15.93 -4.82
N LEU A 390 10.35 15.12 -5.86
CA LEU A 390 9.28 14.47 -6.60
C LEU A 390 8.47 13.52 -5.71
N ASP A 391 9.12 12.73 -4.86
CA ASP A 391 8.43 11.84 -3.92
C ASP A 391 7.53 12.62 -2.96
N LEU A 392 8.05 13.72 -2.40
CA LEU A 392 7.27 14.61 -1.54
C LEU A 392 6.07 15.23 -2.27
N ALA A 393 6.28 15.73 -3.50
CA ALA A 393 5.24 16.35 -4.31
C ALA A 393 4.15 15.33 -4.71
N PHE A 394 4.53 14.10 -5.04
CA PHE A 394 3.61 13.01 -5.36
C PHE A 394 2.77 12.63 -4.13
N GLY A 395 3.40 12.49 -2.96
CA GLY A 395 2.71 12.26 -1.70
C GLY A 395 1.71 13.38 -1.37
N ALA A 396 2.11 14.64 -1.51
CA ALA A 396 1.24 15.79 -1.30
C ALA A 396 0.05 15.83 -2.28
N ALA A 397 0.29 15.56 -3.57
CA ALA A 397 -0.78 15.47 -4.57
C ALA A 397 -1.77 14.35 -4.22
N PHE A 398 -1.27 13.19 -3.82
CA PHE A 398 -2.11 12.07 -3.40
C PHE A 398 -2.94 12.39 -2.15
N THR A 399 -2.35 13.05 -1.15
CA THR A 399 -3.06 13.58 0.02
C THR A 399 -4.20 14.52 -0.38
N VAL A 400 -3.96 15.46 -1.29
CA VAL A 400 -5.00 16.39 -1.78
C VAL A 400 -6.12 15.62 -2.45
N PHE A 401 -5.81 14.64 -3.31
CA PHE A 401 -6.84 13.81 -3.95
C PHE A 401 -7.66 13.02 -2.93
N LEU A 402 -7.04 12.44 -1.90
CA LEU A 402 -7.76 11.75 -0.84
C LEU A 402 -8.68 12.69 -0.07
N ILE A 403 -8.21 13.89 0.30
CA ILE A 403 -9.04 14.88 1.01
C ILE A 403 -10.23 15.30 0.14
N LEU A 404 -10.00 15.60 -1.15
CA LEU A 404 -11.07 15.95 -2.08
C LEU A 404 -12.09 14.83 -2.24
N GLU A 405 -11.63 13.58 -2.31
CA GLU A 405 -12.49 12.40 -2.39
C GLU A 405 -13.30 12.20 -1.10
N MET A 406 -12.70 12.40 0.07
CA MET A 406 -13.40 12.36 1.36
C MET A 406 -14.44 13.47 1.48
N ILE A 407 -14.13 14.69 0.99
CA ILE A 407 -15.09 15.78 0.93
C ILE A 407 -16.23 15.42 -0.02
N ARG A 408 -15.92 14.91 -1.22
CA ARG A 408 -16.92 14.51 -2.22
C ARG A 408 -17.87 13.42 -1.73
N GLN A 409 -17.41 12.49 -0.90
CA GLN A 409 -18.25 11.43 -0.35
C GLN A 409 -19.11 11.90 0.84
N ASN A 410 -18.70 12.95 1.54
CA ASN A 410 -19.41 13.46 2.70
C ASN A 410 -20.38 14.62 2.36
N VAL A 411 -20.11 15.39 1.31
CA VAL A 411 -21.04 16.36 0.68
C VAL A 411 -22.17 15.62 0.00
#